data_AF-A0A0C2FQD6-F1
#
_entry.id   AF-A0A0C2FQD6-F1
#
_cell.length_a   1.000
_cell.length_b   1.000
_cell.length_c   1.000
_cell.angle_alpha   90.00
_cell.angle_beta   90.00
_cell.angle_gamma   90.00
#
_symmetry.space_group_name_H-M   'P 1'
#
loop_
_entity.id
_entity.type
_entity.pdbx_description
1 polymer ?
#
loop_
_entity_poly.entity_id
_entity_poly.type
_entity_poly.pdbx_seq_one_letter_code
_entity_poly.pdbx_strand_id
1 'polypeptide(L)'
;MKGYYLIQISQPSTTTVFLMVTTIGALFLLLRLSSQTTPESSGDFPTPGDILAASDIVTTGDILTSGDNAASGYCDDNEVMMECGPLCEPTCMVPNPECDEDCAVDVCRCKEGFIRSKPDGACIEASACPPG
;
A
#
# COMPACT_ATOMS: atom_id res chain seq x y z
N MET A 1 1.99 35.54 60.40
CA MET A 1 3.15 36.02 59.62
C MET A 1 3.63 34.87 58.75
N LYS A 2 3.14 34.77 57.51
CA LYS A 2 3.59 33.73 56.56
C LYS A 2 4.59 34.39 55.63
N GLY A 3 5.87 34.12 55.87
CA GLY A 3 6.97 34.58 55.02
C GLY A 3 6.92 33.83 53.70
N TYR A 4 6.64 34.55 52.61
CA TYR A 4 6.74 34.00 51.27
C TYR A 4 8.20 34.02 50.85
N TYR A 5 8.79 32.83 50.76
CA TYR A 5 10.14 32.63 50.24
C TYR A 5 10.08 32.74 48.71
N LEU A 6 10.54 33.87 48.16
CA LEU A 6 10.67 34.04 46.71
C LEU A 6 11.92 33.31 46.22
N ILE A 7 11.73 32.19 45.53
CA ILE A 7 12.80 31.45 44.85
C ILE A 7 13.20 32.28 43.62
N GLN A 8 14.38 32.89 43.65
CA GLN A 8 14.98 33.55 42.50
C GLN A 8 15.46 32.47 41.53
N ILE A 9 14.70 32.21 40.46
CA ILE A 9 15.13 31.33 39.38
C ILE A 9 16.14 32.12 38.54
N SER A 10 17.43 31.85 38.69
CA SER A 10 18.46 32.44 37.84
C SER A 10 18.18 32.05 36.39
N GLN A 11 17.91 33.03 35.52
CA GLN A 11 17.69 32.75 34.10
C GLN A 11 18.92 32.03 33.52
N PRO A 12 18.75 30.92 32.80
CA PRO A 12 19.88 30.19 32.24
C PRO A 12 20.58 31.08 31.21
N SER A 13 21.92 31.10 31.24
CA SER A 13 22.69 31.84 30.25
C SER A 13 22.37 31.34 28.84
N THR A 14 22.44 32.22 27.83
CA THR A 14 22.25 31.85 26.41
C THR A 14 23.16 30.71 25.99
N THR A 15 24.38 30.67 26.55
CA THR A 15 25.33 29.57 26.38
C THR A 15 24.80 28.25 26.93
N THR A 16 24.19 28.25 28.12
CA THR A 16 23.58 27.05 28.72
C THR A 16 22.46 26.50 27.85
N VAL A 17 21.57 27.37 27.34
CA VAL A 17 20.48 26.95 26.44
C VAL A 17 21.02 26.37 25.14
N PHE A 18 22.03 27.01 24.54
CA PHE A 18 22.67 26.54 23.31
C PHE A 18 23.33 25.16 23.51
N LEU A 19 24.02 24.93 24.63
CA LEU A 19 24.63 23.64 24.96
C LEU A 19 23.57 22.54 25.15
N MET A 20 22.42 22.84 25.72
CA MET A 20 21.33 21.87 25.86
C MET A 20 20.75 21.48 24.48
N VAL A 21 20.56 22.45 23.58
CA VAL A 21 20.01 22.17 22.24
C VAL A 21 20.99 21.36 21.39
N THR A 22 22.28 21.67 21.42
CA THR A 22 23.29 20.95 20.65
C THR A 22 23.49 19.52 21.15
N THR A 23 23.47 19.30 22.47
CA THR A 23 23.59 17.96 23.06
C THR A 23 22.37 17.09 22.76
N ILE A 24 21.15 17.63 22.86
CA ILE A 24 19.92 16.91 22.51
C ILE A 24 19.91 16.58 21.01
N GLY A 25 20.28 17.52 20.14
CA GLY A 25 20.35 17.31 18.69
C GLY A 25 21.38 16.24 18.29
N ALA A 26 22.56 16.26 18.90
CA ALA A 26 23.59 15.24 18.68
C ALA A 26 23.11 13.84 19.14
N LEU A 27 22.45 13.76 20.29
CA LEU A 27 21.87 12.49 20.77
C LEU A 27 20.79 11.97 19.81
N PHE A 28 19.91 12.83 19.32
CA PHE A 28 18.87 12.46 18.35
C PHE A 28 19.45 11.97 17.02
N LEU A 29 20.53 12.61 16.53
CA LEU A 29 21.23 12.19 15.33
C LEU A 29 21.91 10.82 15.52
N LEU A 30 22.52 10.57 16.67
CA LEU A 30 23.13 9.26 16.99
C LEU A 30 22.08 8.14 17.13
N LEU A 31 20.91 8.44 17.68
CA LEU A 31 19.78 7.50 17.72
C LEU A 31 19.26 7.18 16.30
N ARG A 32 19.28 8.15 15.37
CA ARG A 32 18.91 7.91 13.96
C ARG A 32 19.94 7.06 13.22
N LEU A 33 21.24 7.28 13.43
CA LEU A 33 22.29 6.45 12.81
C LEU A 33 22.23 4.98 13.27
N SER A 34 21.86 4.73 14.52
CA SER A 34 21.69 3.37 15.04
C SER A 34 20.43 2.67 14.51
N SER A 35 19.41 3.42 14.08
CA SER A 35 18.22 2.85 13.42
C SER A 35 18.39 2.58 11.91
N GLN A 36 19.50 3.01 11.28
CA GLN A 36 19.68 2.92 9.82
C GLN A 36 20.79 1.94 9.41
N THR A 37 20.89 0.81 10.12
CA THR A 37 21.77 -0.32 9.75
C THR A 37 20.98 -1.62 9.65
N THR A 38 19.91 -1.64 8.84
CA THR A 38 19.47 -2.87 8.19
C THR A 38 20.18 -2.95 6.84
N PRO A 39 21.02 -3.97 6.58
CA PRO A 39 21.47 -4.25 5.23
C PRO A 39 20.30 -4.86 4.46
N GLU A 40 19.50 -4.03 3.80
CA GLU A 40 18.54 -4.47 2.80
C GLU A 40 19.27 -4.66 1.46
N SER A 41 19.94 -5.80 1.30
CA SER A 41 20.45 -6.29 0.02
C SER A 41 20.97 -7.73 0.17
N SER A 42 20.04 -8.68 0.20
CA SER A 42 20.31 -10.03 -0.28
C SER A 42 18.99 -10.67 -0.64
N GLY A 43 18.69 -10.74 -1.94
CA GLY A 43 17.65 -11.61 -2.44
C GLY A 43 17.94 -13.04 -2.00
N ASP A 44 16.92 -13.69 -1.47
CA ASP A 44 16.91 -15.13 -1.25
C ASP A 44 17.16 -15.83 -2.59
N PHE A 45 18.38 -16.30 -2.81
CA PHE A 45 18.63 -17.28 -3.86
C PHE A 45 18.03 -18.61 -3.38
N PRO A 46 17.08 -19.21 -4.12
CA PRO A 46 16.45 -20.46 -3.70
C PRO A 46 17.52 -21.54 -3.59
N THR A 47 17.58 -22.21 -2.43
CA THR A 47 18.43 -23.40 -2.29
C THR A 47 17.76 -24.58 -3.00
N PRO A 48 18.50 -25.64 -3.37
CA PRO A 48 17.91 -26.83 -3.98
C PRO A 48 16.85 -27.55 -3.12
N GLY A 49 16.65 -27.12 -1.87
CA GLY A 49 15.58 -27.60 -0.98
C GLY A 49 14.29 -26.76 -1.02
N ASP A 50 14.32 -25.57 -1.64
CA ASP A 50 13.18 -24.65 -1.75
C ASP A 50 12.48 -24.74 -3.12
N ILE A 51 12.91 -25.68 -3.96
CA ILE A 51 12.19 -26.03 -5.18
C ILE A 51 10.96 -26.83 -4.75
N LEU A 52 9.82 -26.16 -4.72
CA LEU A 52 8.49 -26.74 -4.49
C LEU A 52 8.42 -28.13 -5.12
N ALA A 53 8.21 -29.16 -4.29
CA ALA A 53 7.98 -30.49 -4.79
C ALA A 53 6.62 -30.51 -5.52
N ALA A 54 6.37 -31.49 -6.37
CA ALA A 54 5.05 -31.67 -7.00
C ALA A 54 3.90 -31.84 -5.97
N SER A 55 4.23 -32.04 -4.69
CA SER A 55 3.29 -32.10 -3.56
C SER A 55 2.92 -30.74 -2.96
N ASP A 56 3.64 -29.67 -3.33
CA ASP A 56 3.38 -28.30 -2.88
C ASP A 56 2.58 -27.51 -3.94
N ILE A 57 2.17 -28.17 -5.02
CA ILE A 57 1.16 -27.65 -5.95
C ILE A 57 -0.14 -27.64 -5.18
N VAL A 58 -0.51 -26.45 -4.74
CA VAL A 58 -1.84 -26.07 -4.26
C VAL A 58 -2.88 -26.84 -5.07
N THR A 59 -3.45 -27.88 -4.46
CA THR A 59 -4.67 -28.48 -5.02
C THR A 59 -5.76 -27.43 -4.88
N THR A 60 -6.83 -27.54 -5.66
CA THR A 60 -7.94 -26.58 -5.84
C THR A 60 -8.72 -26.23 -4.54
N GLY A 61 -8.15 -26.47 -3.36
CA GLY A 61 -8.74 -26.31 -2.04
C GLY A 61 -7.90 -25.57 -0.99
N ASP A 62 -6.72 -25.00 -1.28
CA ASP A 62 -6.04 -24.07 -0.34
C ASP A 62 -6.39 -22.61 -0.66
N ILE A 63 -7.67 -22.35 -0.49
CA ILE A 63 -8.38 -21.12 -0.06
C ILE A 63 -7.58 -19.80 -0.05
N LEU A 64 -7.86 -18.94 -1.04
CA LEU A 64 -7.81 -17.49 -0.84
C LEU A 64 -8.96 -17.12 0.11
N THR A 65 -8.65 -16.78 1.36
CA THR A 65 -9.65 -16.14 2.22
C THR A 65 -9.82 -14.70 1.78
N SER A 66 -11.03 -14.14 1.93
CA SER A 66 -11.38 -12.76 1.53
C SER A 66 -10.71 -11.68 2.43
N GLY A 67 -9.47 -11.91 2.90
CA GLY A 67 -8.80 -11.06 3.89
C GLY A 67 -7.27 -10.98 3.79
N ASP A 68 -6.64 -11.78 2.93
CA ASP A 68 -5.22 -11.67 2.61
C ASP A 68 -5.07 -10.71 1.43
N ASN A 69 -4.66 -9.47 1.70
CA ASN A 69 -4.27 -8.47 0.69
C ASN A 69 -2.96 -8.89 -0.01
N ALA A 70 -2.95 -10.07 -0.61
CA ALA A 70 -2.01 -10.40 -1.65
C ALA A 70 -2.55 -9.73 -2.92
N ALA A 71 -1.80 -8.75 -3.42
CA ALA A 71 -1.80 -8.41 -4.83
C ALA A 71 -1.28 -9.63 -5.63
N SER A 72 -1.96 -10.77 -5.52
CA SER A 72 -1.82 -11.87 -6.46
C SER A 72 -2.38 -11.34 -7.76
N GLY A 73 -1.64 -11.47 -8.85
CA GLY A 73 -2.05 -11.05 -10.20
C GLY A 73 -3.23 -11.85 -10.78
N TYR A 74 -4.20 -12.20 -9.94
CA TYR A 74 -5.46 -12.82 -10.27
C TYR A 74 -6.55 -11.75 -10.18
N CYS A 75 -7.26 -11.55 -11.29
CA CYS A 75 -8.41 -10.67 -11.36
C CYS A 75 -9.69 -11.39 -10.93
N ASP A 76 -10.72 -10.63 -10.59
CA ASP A 76 -12.01 -11.16 -10.19
C ASP A 76 -12.74 -11.82 -11.38
N ASP A 77 -13.91 -12.42 -11.08
CA ASP A 77 -14.76 -13.00 -12.12
C ASP A 77 -15.10 -11.97 -13.21
N ASN A 78 -15.01 -12.42 -14.46
CA ASN A 78 -15.21 -11.61 -15.66
C ASN A 78 -14.23 -10.45 -15.83
N GLU A 79 -13.10 -10.48 -15.13
CA GLU A 79 -11.97 -9.59 -15.37
C GLU A 79 -10.79 -10.32 -16.05
N VAL A 80 -9.91 -9.55 -16.65
CA VAL A 80 -8.66 -10.00 -17.27
C VAL A 80 -7.52 -9.09 -16.83
N MET A 81 -6.37 -9.70 -16.51
CA MET A 81 -5.15 -8.97 -16.21
C MET A 81 -4.59 -8.39 -17.50
N MET A 82 -4.41 -7.07 -17.54
CA MET A 82 -3.85 -6.35 -18.67
C MET A 82 -2.54 -5.69 -18.25
N GLU A 83 -1.48 -5.90 -19.04
CA GLU A 83 -0.21 -5.20 -18.85
C GLU A 83 -0.36 -3.68 -19.09
N CYS A 84 -1.32 -3.26 -19.91
CA CYS A 84 -1.65 -1.86 -20.20
C CYS A 84 -3.15 -1.79 -20.53
N GLY A 85 -3.97 -1.54 -19.52
CA GLY A 85 -5.43 -1.43 -19.63
C GLY A 85 -5.92 0.02 -19.59
N PRO A 86 -7.11 0.32 -20.12
CA PRO A 86 -7.66 1.69 -20.09
C PRO A 86 -7.75 2.23 -18.66
N LEU A 87 -7.54 3.53 -18.42
CA LEU A 87 -7.65 4.10 -17.08
C LEU A 87 -9.07 4.07 -16.52
N CYS A 88 -10.06 4.08 -17.40
CA CYS A 88 -11.47 4.15 -17.07
C CYS A 88 -12.20 2.92 -17.60
N GLU A 89 -13.19 2.45 -16.85
CA GLU A 89 -14.05 1.35 -17.26
C GLU A 89 -15.49 1.84 -17.39
N PRO A 90 -16.24 1.37 -18.40
CA PRO A 90 -17.65 1.66 -18.53
C PRO A 90 -18.41 1.08 -17.34
N THR A 91 -19.42 1.81 -16.88
CA THR A 91 -20.32 1.35 -15.82
C THR A 91 -21.77 1.33 -16.30
N CYS A 92 -22.68 0.65 -15.58
CA CYS A 92 -24.11 0.72 -15.88
C CYS A 92 -24.66 2.16 -15.84
N MET A 93 -24.09 3.04 -15.00
CA MET A 93 -24.51 4.44 -14.90
C MET A 93 -23.88 5.31 -16.00
N VAL A 94 -22.65 5.00 -16.40
CA VAL A 94 -21.89 5.72 -17.42
C VAL A 94 -21.27 4.70 -18.38
N PRO A 95 -22.03 4.23 -19.40
CA PRO A 95 -21.56 3.19 -20.31
C PRO A 95 -20.46 3.66 -21.28
N ASN A 96 -20.30 4.97 -21.46
CA ASN A 96 -19.30 5.56 -22.35
C ASN A 96 -18.58 6.72 -21.64
N PRO A 97 -17.65 6.43 -20.71
CA PRO A 97 -16.84 7.46 -20.06
C PRO A 97 -15.85 8.08 -21.05
N GLU A 98 -15.60 9.38 -20.92
CA GLU A 98 -14.45 10.01 -21.56
C GLU A 98 -13.20 9.58 -20.78
N CYS A 99 -12.21 9.02 -21.46
CA CYS A 99 -10.99 8.52 -20.85
C CYS A 99 -9.76 9.06 -21.59
N ASP A 100 -8.69 9.31 -20.84
CA ASP A 100 -7.40 9.72 -21.39
C ASP A 100 -6.77 8.59 -22.22
N GLU A 101 -5.83 8.94 -23.11
CA GLU A 101 -5.12 7.97 -23.97
C GLU A 101 -4.06 7.15 -23.19
N ASP A 102 -3.77 7.53 -21.94
CA ASP A 102 -2.87 6.82 -21.05
C ASP A 102 -3.49 5.49 -20.56
N CYS A 103 -2.63 4.53 -20.18
CA CYS A 103 -3.05 3.24 -19.66
C CYS A 103 -2.53 2.96 -18.25
N ALA A 104 -3.29 2.18 -17.48
CA ALA A 104 -2.85 1.61 -16.22
C ALA A 104 -2.10 0.30 -16.48
N VAL A 105 -0.93 0.15 -15.85
CA VAL A 105 -0.06 -1.03 -15.99
C VAL A 105 -0.44 -2.10 -14.98
N ASP A 106 -0.36 -3.38 -15.38
CA ASP A 106 -0.64 -4.57 -14.56
C ASP A 106 -1.97 -4.45 -13.80
N VAL A 107 -3.04 -4.19 -14.56
CA VAL A 107 -4.36 -3.86 -14.01
C VAL A 107 -5.44 -4.83 -14.46
N CYS A 108 -6.37 -5.13 -13.55
CA CYS A 108 -7.57 -5.89 -13.87
C CYS A 108 -8.64 -5.02 -14.52
N ARG A 109 -9.22 -5.54 -15.60
CA ARG A 109 -10.28 -4.88 -16.37
C ARG A 109 -11.37 -5.85 -16.77
N CYS A 110 -12.60 -5.38 -16.89
CA CYS A 110 -13.70 -6.19 -17.42
C CYS A 110 -13.33 -6.77 -18.79
N LYS A 111 -13.65 -8.05 -18.99
CA LYS A 111 -13.55 -8.72 -20.29
C LYS A 111 -14.44 -8.02 -21.32
N GLU A 112 -14.12 -8.22 -22.59
CA GLU A 112 -14.96 -7.71 -23.68
C GLU A 112 -16.41 -8.19 -23.53
N GLY A 113 -17.37 -7.26 -23.65
CA GLY A 113 -18.81 -7.52 -23.45
C GLY A 113 -19.30 -7.38 -22.00
N PHE A 114 -18.39 -7.18 -21.04
CA PHE A 114 -18.71 -6.92 -19.64
C PHE A 114 -18.47 -5.45 -19.27
N ILE A 115 -19.27 -4.94 -18.33
CA ILE A 115 -19.14 -3.58 -17.80
C ILE A 115 -19.27 -3.61 -16.27
N ARG A 116 -18.73 -2.59 -15.59
CA ARG A 116 -18.83 -2.51 -14.14
C ARG A 116 -20.26 -2.17 -13.70
N SER A 117 -20.80 -2.96 -12.79
CA SER A 117 -22.13 -2.70 -12.22
C SER A 117 -22.24 -1.30 -11.58
N LYS A 118 -21.17 -0.83 -10.95
CA LYS A 118 -20.99 0.47 -10.31
C LYS A 118 -19.48 0.78 -10.21
N PRO A 119 -19.05 2.00 -9.81
CA PRO A 119 -17.65 2.25 -9.50
C PRO A 119 -17.12 1.20 -8.51
N ASP A 120 -16.01 0.55 -8.86
CA ASP A 120 -15.39 -0.54 -8.09
C ASP A 120 -16.31 -1.75 -7.80
N GLY A 121 -17.36 -1.91 -8.61
CA GLY A 121 -18.25 -3.08 -8.57
C GLY A 121 -17.80 -4.19 -9.51
N ALA A 122 -18.47 -5.34 -9.41
CA ALA A 122 -18.20 -6.49 -10.26
C ALA A 122 -18.50 -6.23 -11.74
N CYS A 123 -17.77 -6.93 -12.61
CA CYS A 123 -18.00 -6.97 -14.06
C CYS A 123 -19.18 -7.90 -14.39
N ILE A 124 -20.24 -7.30 -14.92
CA ILE A 124 -21.47 -8.00 -15.34
C ILE A 124 -21.67 -7.83 -16.85
N GLU A 125 -22.48 -8.69 -17.46
CA GLU A 125 -22.87 -8.48 -18.86
C GLU A 125 -23.57 -7.13 -19.01
N ALA A 126 -23.28 -6.38 -20.08
CA ALA A 126 -23.92 -5.08 -20.31
C ALA A 126 -25.45 -5.16 -20.40
N SER A 127 -25.99 -6.29 -20.85
CA SER A 127 -27.41 -6.62 -20.88
C SER A 127 -28.04 -6.81 -19.50
N ALA A 128 -27.23 -7.12 -18.48
CA ALA A 128 -27.65 -7.41 -17.11
C ALA A 128 -27.71 -6.16 -16.22
N CYS A 129 -27.44 -4.96 -16.76
CA CYS A 129 -27.61 -3.72 -16.02
C CYS A 129 -29.06 -3.56 -15.52
N PRO A 130 -29.25 -3.08 -14.27
CA PRO A 130 -30.57 -2.83 -13.74
C PRO A 130 -31.29 -1.76 -14.58
N PRO A 131 -32.62 -1.87 -14.76
CA PRO A 131 -33.39 -0.80 -15.37
C PRO A 131 -33.26 0.47 -14.53
N GLY A 132 -32.98 1.60 -15.20
CA GLY A 132 -32.82 2.91 -14.58
C GLY A 132 -34.12 3.55 -14.11
#